data_AF-A0A1G1N4L5-F1
#
_entry.id   AF-A0A1G1N4L5-F1
#
_cell.length_a   1.000
_cell.length_b   1.000
_cell.length_c   1.000
_cell.angle_alpha   90.00
_cell.angle_beta   90.00
_cell.angle_gamma   90.00
#
_symmetry.space_group_name_H-M   'P 1'
#
loop_
_entity.id
_entity.type
_entity.pdbx_description
1 polymer ?
#
loop_
_entity_poly.entity_id
_entity_poly.type
_entity_poly.pdbx_seq_one_letter_code
_entity_poly.pdbx_strand_id
1 'polypeptide(L)'
;MKNLIFKNITSENRRQRILYSSESIEQEGIRTVINRHLICRIRNVVEAKEFLQVPDLYVIKKRDTKANAEAFYCRIKGLMYMSVKHKLHLVSFIHSLRIQLKAVSIPIDK
;
A
#
# COMPACT_ATOMS: atom_id res chain seq x y z
N MET A 1 -12.06 18.98 3.03
CA MET A 1 -12.28 18.54 1.61
C MET A 1 -11.68 17.16 1.40
N LYS A 2 -12.33 16.28 0.63
CA LYS A 2 -11.86 14.90 0.37
C LYS A 2 -11.54 14.70 -1.11
N ASN A 3 -10.37 14.15 -1.41
CA ASN A 3 -9.96 13.79 -2.77
C ASN A 3 -9.47 12.35 -2.81
N LEU A 4 -9.83 11.60 -3.85
CA LEU A 4 -9.44 10.22 -4.07
C LEU A 4 -8.88 10.04 -5.48
N ILE A 5 -7.66 9.53 -5.56
CA ILE A 5 -7.01 9.09 -6.79
C ILE A 5 -6.90 7.57 -6.75
N PHE A 6 -7.27 6.90 -7.82
CA PHE A 6 -7.13 5.46 -7.98
C PHE A 6 -6.45 5.12 -9.31
N LYS A 7 -5.52 4.17 -9.29
CA LYS A 7 -4.87 3.61 -10.48
C LYS A 7 -4.87 2.09 -10.39
N ASN A 8 -5.25 1.45 -11.50
CA ASN A 8 -5.18 0.00 -11.67
C ASN A 8 -4.42 -0.29 -12.97
N ILE A 9 -3.21 -0.84 -12.84
CA ILE A 9 -2.34 -1.18 -13.96
C ILE A 9 -2.18 -2.70 -13.96
N THR A 10 -2.73 -3.35 -14.97
CA THR A 10 -2.59 -4.79 -15.19
C THR A 10 -1.72 -5.03 -16.41
N SER A 11 -0.75 -5.93 -16.27
CA SER A 11 0.06 -6.42 -17.38
C SER A 11 -0.13 -7.91 -17.50
N GLU A 12 -0.83 -8.33 -18.56
CA GLU A 12 -1.05 -9.75 -18.87
C GLU A 12 0.27 -10.49 -19.14
N ASN A 13 1.13 -9.90 -19.97
CA ASN A 13 2.43 -10.48 -20.32
C ASN A 13 3.32 -10.72 -19.09
N ARG A 14 3.31 -9.79 -18.11
CA ARG A 14 4.08 -9.93 -16.88
C ARG A 14 3.33 -10.68 -15.77
N ARG A 15 2.04 -10.99 -16.00
CA ARG A 15 1.08 -11.49 -15.01
C ARG A 15 1.11 -10.68 -13.72
N GLN A 16 1.17 -9.37 -13.88
CA GLN A 16 1.40 -8.42 -12.80
C GLN A 16 0.22 -7.47 -12.70
N ARG A 17 -0.20 -7.19 -11.47
CA ARG A 17 -1.19 -6.17 -11.17
C ARG A 17 -0.62 -5.19 -10.16
N ILE A 18 -0.83 -3.90 -10.43
CA ILE A 18 -0.47 -2.80 -9.56
C ILE A 18 -1.75 -2.02 -9.27
N LEU A 19 -2.16 -1.99 -8.01
CA LEU A 19 -3.23 -1.15 -7.51
C LEU A 19 -2.63 -0.04 -6.66
N TYR A 20 -3.04 1.19 -6.92
CA TYR A 20 -2.64 2.35 -6.15
C TYR A 20 -3.88 3.17 -5.82
N SER A 21 -3.99 3.61 -4.56
CA SER A 21 -4.92 4.66 -4.19
C SER A 21 -4.25 5.71 -3.32
N SER A 22 -4.69 6.97 -3.49
CA SER A 22 -4.28 8.10 -2.66
C SER A 22 -5.53 8.86 -2.25
N GLU A 23 -5.75 8.96 -0.95
CA GLU A 23 -6.88 9.66 -0.36
C GLU A 23 -6.34 10.84 0.46
N SER A 24 -6.78 12.05 0.14
CA SER A 24 -6.43 13.26 0.89
C SER A 24 -7.68 13.79 1.58
N ILE A 25 -7.57 14.04 2.88
CA ILE A 25 -8.64 14.55 3.73
C ILE A 25 -8.08 15.73 4.52
N GLU A 26 -8.78 16.86 4.47
CA GLU A 26 -8.50 18.01 5.33
C GLU A 26 -9.67 18.19 6.30
N GLN A 27 -9.36 18.09 7.59
CA GLN A 27 -10.31 18.23 8.70
C GLN A 27 -9.58 18.82 9.91
N GLU A 28 -10.21 19.75 10.62
CA GLU A 28 -9.72 20.30 11.91
C GLU A 28 -8.28 20.82 11.84
N GLY A 29 -7.91 21.48 10.74
CA GLY A 29 -6.55 22.03 10.55
C GLY A 29 -5.47 20.97 10.27
N ILE A 30 -5.85 19.71 10.06
CA ILE A 30 -4.94 18.62 9.74
C ILE A 30 -5.23 18.11 8.32
N ARG A 31 -4.17 18.06 7.51
CA ARG A 31 -4.17 17.35 6.23
C ARG A 31 -3.67 15.94 6.44
N THR A 32 -4.54 14.98 6.15
CA THR A 32 -4.26 13.55 6.13
C THR A 32 -4.14 13.07 4.70
N VAL A 33 -3.03 12.41 4.36
CA VAL A 33 -2.83 11.75 3.06
C VAL A 33 -2.59 10.26 3.30
N ILE A 34 -3.48 9.42 2.79
CA ILE A 34 -3.43 7.97 2.89
C ILE A 34 -3.12 7.39 1.51
N ASN A 35 -1.95 6.78 1.37
CA ASN A 35 -1.55 6.08 0.17
C ASN A 35 -1.58 4.58 0.41
N ARG A 36 -2.26 3.83 -0.47
CA ARG A 36 -2.32 2.37 -0.47
C ARG A 36 -1.75 1.86 -1.77
N HIS A 37 -0.88 0.86 -1.71
CA HIS A 37 -0.23 0.30 -2.88
C HIS A 37 -0.15 -1.20 -2.77
N LEU A 38 -0.70 -1.91 -3.75
CA LEU A 38 -0.60 -3.36 -3.89
C LEU A 38 0.10 -3.65 -5.22
N ILE A 39 1.17 -4.42 -5.17
CA ILE A 39 1.78 -5.05 -6.34
C ILE A 39 1.64 -6.54 -6.13
N CYS A 40 1.09 -7.24 -7.11
CA CYS A 40 1.15 -8.70 -7.14
C CYS A 40 1.60 -9.22 -8.49
N ARG A 41 2.28 -10.36 -8.47
CA ARG A 41 2.68 -11.11 -9.65
C ARG A 41 2.29 -12.56 -9.47
N ILE A 42 1.59 -13.10 -10.46
CA ILE A 42 0.99 -14.44 -10.42
C ILE A 42 1.76 -15.37 -11.34
N ARG A 43 2.17 -16.53 -10.83
CA ARG A 43 2.79 -17.61 -11.61
C ARG A 43 1.97 -18.88 -11.43
N ASN A 44 1.84 -19.67 -12.48
CA ASN A 44 1.28 -21.02 -12.35
C ASN A 44 2.35 -21.92 -11.74
N VAL A 45 1.94 -22.79 -10.83
CA VAL A 45 2.79 -23.83 -10.26
C VAL A 45 2.05 -25.15 -10.29
N VAL A 46 2.78 -26.26 -10.40
CA VAL A 46 2.18 -27.60 -10.42
C VAL A 46 1.89 -28.07 -8.99
N GLU A 47 2.80 -27.76 -8.06
CA GLU A 47 2.75 -28.19 -6.66
C GLU A 47 3.09 -27.05 -5.70
N ALA A 48 2.57 -27.15 -4.48
CA ALA A 48 2.97 -26.28 -3.39
C ALA A 48 4.26 -26.83 -2.78
N LYS A 49 5.24 -25.96 -2.56
CA LYS A 49 6.40 -26.31 -1.73
C LYS A 49 5.95 -26.36 -0.28
N GLU A 50 6.46 -27.32 0.48
CA GLU A 50 6.15 -27.47 1.91
C GLU A 50 6.47 -26.22 2.72
N PHE A 51 7.55 -25.51 2.35
CA PHE A 51 7.98 -24.29 3.03
C PHE A 51 7.97 -23.09 2.07
N LEU A 52 7.00 -22.22 2.29
CA LEU A 52 6.98 -20.90 1.69
C LEU A 52 7.60 -19.89 2.66
N GLN A 53 8.42 -18.98 2.14
CA GLN A 53 9.00 -17.93 2.96
C GLN A 53 7.89 -17.12 3.64
N VAL A 54 7.99 -16.96 4.96
CA VAL A 54 7.09 -16.13 5.75
C VAL A 54 7.18 -14.68 5.27
N PRO A 55 6.06 -13.95 5.17
CA PRO A 55 6.09 -12.55 4.76
C PRO A 55 6.89 -11.66 5.71
N ASP A 56 7.68 -10.75 5.15
CA ASP A 56 8.34 -9.69 5.90
C ASP A 56 7.35 -8.55 6.18
N LEU A 57 7.27 -8.11 7.43
CA LEU A 57 6.46 -6.98 7.87
C LEU A 57 7.36 -5.83 8.36
N TYR A 58 7.17 -4.65 7.79
CA TYR A 58 7.86 -3.42 8.14
C TYR A 58 6.84 -2.41 8.66
N VAL A 59 7.00 -1.97 9.91
CA VAL A 59 6.15 -0.94 10.51
C VAL A 59 7.03 0.18 11.04
N ILE A 60 6.80 1.40 10.58
CA ILE A 60 7.57 2.59 10.95
C ILE A 60 6.60 3.71 11.29
N LYS A 61 6.82 4.34 12.45
CA LYS A 61 6.21 5.62 12.81
C LYS A 61 7.32 6.67 12.89
N LYS A 62 7.12 7.80 12.23
CA LYS A 62 8.02 8.96 12.28
C LYS A 62 7.23 10.19 12.72
N ARG A 63 7.81 10.97 13.62
CA ARG A 63 7.31 12.28 14.05
C ARG A 63 8.37 13.33 13.77
N ASP A 64 7.96 14.43 13.16
CA ASP A 64 8.79 15.60 12.90
C ASP A 64 8.12 16.83 13.55
N THR A 65 8.68 17.27 14.67
CA THR A 65 8.14 18.40 15.43
C THR A 65 8.46 19.74 14.79
N LYS A 66 9.54 19.85 14.00
CA LYS A 66 9.87 21.09 13.29
C LYS A 66 8.92 21.34 12.13
N ALA A 67 8.51 20.26 11.44
CA ALA A 67 7.57 20.31 10.33
C ALA A 67 6.09 20.13 10.73
N ASN A 68 5.80 19.95 12.03
CA ASN A 68 4.47 19.58 12.55
C ASN A 68 3.81 18.45 11.73
N ALA A 69 4.59 17.40 11.50
CA ALA A 69 4.20 16.30 10.63
C ALA A 69 4.42 14.94 11.31
N GLU A 70 3.50 14.02 11.04
CA GLU A 70 3.64 12.61 11.41
C GLU A 70 3.49 11.74 10.18
N ALA A 71 4.20 10.62 10.18
CA ALA A 71 4.07 9.61 9.14
C ALA A 71 4.01 8.22 9.76
N PHE A 72 3.08 7.42 9.25
CA PHE A 72 3.00 6.00 9.52
C PHE A 72 3.21 5.23 8.22
N TYR A 73 4.04 4.20 8.28
CA TYR A 73 4.33 3.32 7.17
C TYR A 73 4.18 1.87 7.62
N CYS A 74 3.36 1.13 6.90
CA CYS A 74 3.22 -0.31 7.07
C CYS A 74 3.42 -0.96 5.70
N ARG A 75 4.31 -1.94 5.60
CA ARG A 75 4.53 -2.70 4.39
C ARG A 75 4.69 -4.17 4.71
N ILE A 76 3.95 -4.99 3.99
CA ILE A 76 4.13 -6.44 3.98
C ILE A 76 4.61 -6.88 2.59
N LYS A 77 5.60 -7.76 2.55
CA LYS A 77 6.11 -8.38 1.33
C LYS A 77 6.15 -9.88 1.54
N GLY A 78 5.61 -10.64 0.61
CA GLY A 78 5.62 -12.08 0.77
C GLY A 78 5.26 -12.85 -0.49
N LEU A 79 5.11 -14.13 -0.27
CA LEU A 79 4.60 -15.10 -1.22
C LEU A 79 3.36 -15.75 -0.61
N MET A 80 2.40 -16.15 -1.42
CA MET A 80 1.30 -17.00 -1.00
C MET A 80 0.87 -17.91 -2.14
N TYR A 81 0.37 -19.10 -1.80
CA TYR A 81 -0.32 -19.95 -2.75
C TYR A 81 -1.80 -19.56 -2.83
N MET A 82 -2.38 -19.68 -4.03
CA MET A 82 -3.79 -19.46 -4.28
C MET A 82 -4.28 -20.51 -5.28
N SER A 83 -5.40 -21.16 -4.99
CA SER A 83 -6.03 -22.12 -5.90
C SER A 83 -7.25 -21.50 -6.56
N VAL A 84 -7.33 -21.57 -7.89
CA VAL A 84 -8.47 -21.07 -8.68
C VAL A 84 -8.79 -22.08 -9.77
N LYS A 85 -10.04 -22.55 -9.85
CA LYS A 85 -10.49 -23.53 -10.87
C LYS A 85 -9.55 -24.74 -10.99
N HIS A 86 -9.18 -25.33 -9.86
CA HIS A 86 -8.25 -26.47 -9.76
C HIS A 86 -6.82 -26.20 -10.26
N LYS A 87 -6.44 -24.94 -10.52
CA LYS A 87 -5.07 -24.54 -10.85
C LYS A 87 -4.43 -23.87 -9.65
N LEU A 88 -3.21 -24.31 -9.34
CA LEU A 88 -2.41 -23.72 -8.28
C LEU A 88 -1.57 -22.55 -8.83
N HIS A 89 -1.57 -21.46 -8.07
CA HIS A 89 -0.82 -20.26 -8.39
C HIS A 89 0.05 -19.85 -7.22
N LEU A 90 1.28 -19.42 -7.53
CA LEU A 90 2.14 -18.71 -6.61
C LEU A 90 1.98 -17.21 -6.85
N VAL A 91 1.55 -16.49 -5.83
CA VAL A 91 1.39 -15.03 -5.84
C VAL A 91 2.53 -14.42 -5.05
N SER A 92 3.38 -13.64 -5.72
CA SER A 92 4.32 -12.76 -5.04
C SER A 92 3.69 -11.39 -4.88
N PHE A 93 3.70 -10.85 -3.66
CA PHE A 93 3.00 -9.61 -3.35
C PHE A 93 3.81 -8.65 -2.51
N ILE A 94 3.50 -7.37 -2.68
CA ILE A 94 3.88 -6.26 -1.82
C ILE A 94 2.62 -5.45 -1.57
N HIS A 95 2.25 -5.27 -0.31
CA HIS A 95 1.20 -4.35 0.09
C HIS A 95 1.78 -3.28 1.00
N SER A 96 1.44 -2.02 0.77
CA SER A 96 1.96 -0.88 1.52
C SER A 96 0.86 0.11 1.84
N LEU A 97 0.86 0.59 3.07
CA LEU A 97 0.03 1.66 3.59
C LEU A 97 0.97 2.77 4.10
N ARG A 98 0.79 3.98 3.58
CA ARG A 98 1.49 5.16 4.06
C ARG A 98 0.48 6.23 4.44
N ILE A 99 0.47 6.63 5.69
CA ILE A 99 -0.36 7.71 6.20
C ILE A 99 0.57 8.87 6.55
N GLN A 100 0.22 10.06 6.09
CA GLN A 100 0.92 11.29 6.43
C GLN A 100 -0.09 12.26 7.04
N LEU A 101 0.25 12.80 8.19
CA LEU A 101 -0.49 13.86 8.87
C LEU A 101 0.38 15.10 8.85
N LYS A 102 -0.21 16.24 8.48
CA LYS A 102 0.48 17.53 8.49
C LYS A 102 -0.48 18.62 8.96
N ALA A 103 -0.05 19.44 9.91
CA ALA A 103 -0.79 20.64 10.27
C ALA A 103 -0.84 21.59 9.07
N VAL A 104 -2.03 22.08 8.74
CA VAL A 104 -2.25 23.11 7.71
C VAL A 104 -2.22 24.44 8.44
N SER A 105 -1.30 25.33 8.06
CA SER A 105 -1.33 26.71 8.51
C SER A 105 -2.62 27.36 8.01
N ILE A 106 -3.49 27.77 8.92
CA ILE A 106 -4.63 28.64 8.58
C ILE A 106 -4.02 29.97 8.11
N PRO A 107 -4.29 30.43 6.88
CA PRO A 107 -3.91 31.78 6.49
C PRO A 107 -4.59 32.73 7.48
N ILE A 108 -3.80 33.51 8.21
CA ILE A 108 -4.33 34.66 8.93
C ILE A 108 -4.56 35.70 7.83
N ASP A 109 -5.80 35.81 7.36
CA ASP A 109 -6.22 36.96 6.57
C ASP A 109 -5.91 38.21 7.40
N LYS A 110 -5.00 39.04 6.89
CA LYS A 110 -4.67 40.37 7.44
C LYS A 110 -5.60 41.40 6.83
#